data_AF-A0A7V7C1S0-F1
#
_entry.id   AF-A0A7V7C1S0-F1
#
_cell.length_a   1.000
_cell.length_b   1.000
_cell.length_c   1.000
_cell.angle_alpha   90.00
_cell.angle_beta   90.00
_cell.angle_gamma   90.00
#
_symmetry.space_group_name_H-M   'P 1'
#
loop_
_entity.id
_entity.type
_entity.pdbx_description
1 polymer ?
#
loop_
_entity_poly.entity_id
_entity_poly.type
_entity_poly.pdbx_seq_one_letter_code
_entity_poly.pdbx_strand_id
1 'polypeptide(L)'
;MWREWILLVALLAVSAFAPFHDPARAAEPGYWSCSGGAWIAVGEPRTPAPIKVCGVEIVAPDDRAGCEQAGGRWGPVGIFPQPICRLPTADGGRPCADDGECQGRCLATLSPAERDQVQSGGRLSILGACTTVTPVFGCMAIVEKGYVARILCAD
;
A
#
# COMPACT_ATOMS: atom_id res chain seq x y z
N MET A 1 39.94 63.79 20.08
CA MET A 1 40.81 62.69 19.59
C MET A 1 40.43 61.45 20.39
N TRP A 2 39.31 60.81 20.06
CA TRP A 2 39.22 59.63 19.19
C TRP A 2 39.96 58.41 19.76
N ARG A 3 39.19 57.51 20.42
CA ARG A 3 39.16 56.05 20.26
C ARG A 3 39.08 55.28 21.58
N GLU A 4 38.36 54.17 21.75
CA GLU A 4 37.31 53.47 20.98
C GLU A 4 36.81 52.31 21.88
N TRP A 5 35.48 52.13 21.89
CA TRP A 5 34.68 50.89 21.99
C TRP A 5 35.11 49.72 22.89
N ILE A 6 34.32 49.53 23.95
CA ILE A 6 33.48 48.35 24.21
C ILE A 6 34.15 47.00 23.86
N LEU A 7 34.79 46.39 24.86
CA LEU A 7 35.11 44.96 24.81
C LEU A 7 33.91 44.14 25.31
N LEU A 8 33.04 43.83 24.34
CA LEU A 8 32.51 42.50 24.04
C LEU A 8 32.08 41.62 25.21
N VAL A 9 30.81 41.79 25.57
CA VAL A 9 29.92 40.75 26.06
C VAL A 9 29.78 39.67 24.97
N ALA A 10 30.28 38.47 25.20
CA ALA A 10 29.95 37.29 24.39
C ALA A 10 30.12 36.00 25.21
N LEU A 11 29.32 35.87 26.28
CA LEU A 11 29.04 34.57 26.89
C LEU A 11 28.13 33.80 25.92
N LEU A 12 28.75 32.93 25.13
CA LEU A 12 28.08 31.98 24.25
C LEU A 12 27.25 31.01 25.09
N ALA A 13 25.95 31.24 25.17
CA ALA A 13 25.00 30.25 25.63
C ALA A 13 24.95 29.12 24.59
N VAL A 14 25.60 27.99 24.89
CA VAL A 14 25.44 26.74 24.14
C VAL A 14 24.06 26.18 24.50
N SER A 15 23.05 26.62 23.76
CA SER A 15 21.71 26.04 23.81
C SER A 15 21.80 24.60 23.29
N ALA A 16 21.72 23.62 24.19
CA ALA A 16 21.55 22.23 23.86
C ALA A 16 20.17 22.06 23.20
N PHE A 17 20.14 22.06 21.87
CA PHE A 17 18.98 21.62 21.10
C PHE A 17 18.87 20.10 21.23
N ALA A 18 18.21 19.63 22.27
CA ALA A 18 17.73 18.25 22.29
C ALA A 18 16.68 18.10 21.18
N PRO A 19 16.78 17.08 20.30
CA PRO A 19 15.75 16.83 19.32
C PRO A 19 14.47 16.45 20.06
N PHE A 20 13.46 17.31 19.95
CA PHE A 20 12.09 17.00 20.37
C PHE A 20 11.63 15.77 19.58
N HIS A 21 11.68 14.60 20.21
CA HIS A 21 10.96 13.43 19.73
C HIS A 21 9.48 13.69 20.05
N ASP A 22 8.69 13.92 19.01
CA ASP A 22 7.26 14.13 19.09
C ASP A 22 6.57 12.76 19.20
N PRO A 23 6.06 12.35 20.38
CA PRO A 23 5.47 11.03 20.57
C PRO A 23 4.09 10.90 19.91
N ALA A 24 3.58 11.96 19.27
CA ALA A 24 2.21 12.04 18.77
C ALA A 24 2.07 11.85 17.25
N ARG A 25 3.16 11.65 16.50
CA ARG A 25 3.04 11.14 15.13
C ARG A 25 2.64 9.68 15.24
N ALA A 26 1.35 9.41 15.04
CA ALA A 26 0.83 8.05 14.88
C ALA A 26 1.82 7.29 14.00
N ALA A 27 2.43 6.24 14.55
CA ALA A 27 3.40 5.43 13.83
C ALA A 27 2.75 5.02 12.50
N GLU A 28 3.40 5.36 11.38
CA GLU A 28 2.90 4.95 10.07
C GLU A 28 2.74 3.41 10.10
N PRO A 29 1.61 2.86 9.60
CA PRO A 29 1.37 1.43 9.63
C PRO A 29 2.52 0.73 8.89
N GLY A 30 3.21 -0.18 9.58
CA GLY A 30 4.27 -0.96 8.97
C GLY A 30 3.73 -1.88 7.88
N TYR A 31 4.58 -2.21 6.91
CA TYR A 31 4.26 -3.05 5.74
C TYR A 31 5.47 -3.87 5.30
N TRP A 32 5.24 -4.85 4.42
CA TRP A 32 6.31 -5.67 3.84
C TRP A 32 6.73 -5.12 2.48
N SER A 33 8.04 -4.87 2.31
CA SER A 33 8.63 -4.42 1.05
C SER A 33 9.45 -5.54 0.41
N CYS A 34 9.35 -5.67 -0.91
CA CYS A 34 10.15 -6.61 -1.68
C CYS A 34 11.53 -6.00 -1.99
N SER A 35 12.60 -6.58 -1.46
CA SER A 35 13.97 -6.17 -1.77
C SER A 35 14.88 -7.38 -1.94
N GLY A 36 15.57 -7.47 -3.08
CA GLY A 36 16.52 -8.55 -3.35
C GLY A 36 15.93 -9.95 -3.34
N GLY A 37 14.64 -10.12 -3.68
CA GLY A 37 13.99 -11.43 -3.63
C GLY A 37 13.60 -11.89 -2.23
N ALA A 38 13.64 -11.00 -1.23
CA ALA A 38 13.12 -11.24 0.11
C ALA A 38 12.11 -10.17 0.57
N TRP A 39 11.19 -10.59 1.45
CA TRP A 39 10.32 -9.68 2.18
C TRP A 39 11.08 -9.03 3.33
N ILE A 40 11.15 -7.70 3.32
CA ILE A 40 11.76 -6.89 4.37
C ILE A 40 10.66 -6.09 5.07
N ALA A 41 10.59 -6.18 6.39
CA ALA A 41 9.68 -5.37 7.18
C ALA A 41 10.10 -3.90 7.14
N VAL A 42 9.15 -3.01 6.80
CA VAL A 42 9.29 -1.57 6.93
C VAL A 42 8.41 -1.12 8.10
N GLY A 43 9.01 -0.56 9.15
CA GLY A 43 8.32 -0.26 10.40
C GLY A 43 7.97 -1.55 11.16
N GLU A 44 6.78 -1.58 11.78
CA GLU A 44 6.25 -2.74 12.50
C GLU A 44 4.99 -3.28 11.79
N PRO A 45 5.13 -4.20 10.81
CA PRO A 45 3.98 -4.75 10.09
C PRO A 45 3.01 -5.45 11.03
N ARG A 46 1.74 -5.07 10.93
CA ARG A 46 0.63 -5.71 11.68
C ARG A 46 0.09 -6.95 10.96
N THR A 47 0.60 -7.25 9.78
CA THR A 47 0.23 -8.38 8.94
C THR A 47 1.34 -9.43 8.97
N PRO A 48 0.99 -10.74 8.89
CA PRO A 48 1.99 -11.77 8.72
C PRO A 48 2.73 -11.58 7.39
N ALA A 49 3.98 -12.02 7.33
CA ALA A 49 4.78 -11.95 6.10
C ALA A 49 4.02 -12.56 4.90
N PRO A 50 4.12 -11.99 3.70
CA PRO A 50 3.43 -12.50 2.52
C PRO A 50 3.87 -13.93 2.19
N ILE A 51 2.91 -14.81 1.88
CA ILE A 51 3.22 -16.20 1.49
C ILE A 51 3.65 -16.31 0.03
N LYS A 52 3.34 -15.29 -0.80
CA LYS A 52 3.77 -15.26 -2.19
C LYS A 52 5.27 -14.98 -2.27
N VAL A 53 5.90 -15.46 -3.33
CA VAL A 53 7.27 -15.08 -3.69
C VAL A 53 7.26 -13.59 -4.04
N CYS A 54 8.12 -12.81 -3.38
CA CYS A 54 8.21 -11.38 -3.64
C CYS A 54 8.83 -11.12 -5.04
N GLY A 55 8.41 -10.05 -5.69
CA GLY A 55 8.90 -9.69 -7.04
C GLY A 55 8.32 -10.53 -8.17
N VAL A 56 7.36 -11.42 -7.86
CA VAL A 56 6.61 -12.21 -8.85
C VAL A 56 5.14 -11.79 -8.80
N GLU A 57 4.61 -11.42 -9.96
CA GLU A 57 3.19 -11.19 -10.17
C GLU A 57 2.61 -12.37 -10.94
N ILE A 58 1.43 -12.85 -10.53
CA ILE A 58 0.73 -13.87 -11.31
C ILE A 58 0.00 -13.16 -12.46
N VAL A 59 0.31 -13.57 -13.69
CA VAL A 59 -0.31 -13.03 -14.90
C VAL A 59 -1.38 -13.99 -15.38
N ALA A 60 -2.59 -13.49 -15.57
CA ALA A 60 -3.69 -14.29 -16.10
C ALA A 60 -3.45 -14.62 -17.58
N PRO A 61 -3.62 -15.90 -18.01
CA PRO A 61 -3.56 -16.27 -19.42
C PRO A 61 -4.52 -15.45 -20.29
N ASP A 62 -4.11 -15.15 -21.51
CA ASP A 62 -4.89 -14.40 -22.51
C ASP A 62 -5.70 -15.31 -23.44
N ASP A 63 -5.68 -16.62 -23.20
CA ASP A 63 -6.45 -17.61 -23.91
C ASP A 63 -7.30 -18.49 -22.98
N ARG A 64 -8.38 -19.04 -23.53
CA ARG A 64 -9.33 -19.86 -22.78
C ARG A 64 -8.72 -21.15 -22.23
N ALA A 65 -7.93 -21.85 -23.03
CA ALA A 65 -7.39 -23.14 -22.65
C ALA A 65 -6.38 -23.00 -21.51
N GLY A 66 -5.45 -22.04 -21.63
CA GLY A 66 -4.51 -21.67 -20.58
C GLY A 66 -5.22 -21.23 -19.30
N CYS A 67 -6.29 -20.44 -19.43
CA CYS A 67 -7.09 -20.02 -18.29
C CYS A 67 -7.72 -21.20 -17.53
N GLU A 68 -8.43 -22.07 -18.24
CA GLU A 68 -9.12 -23.22 -17.64
C GLU A 68 -8.10 -24.23 -17.07
N GLN A 69 -6.96 -24.42 -17.74
CA GLN A 69 -5.86 -25.26 -17.25
C GLN A 69 -5.23 -24.72 -15.95
N ALA A 70 -5.13 -23.39 -15.81
CA ALA A 70 -4.67 -22.74 -14.60
C ALA A 70 -5.74 -22.68 -13.49
N GLY A 71 -6.90 -23.31 -13.69
CA GLY A 71 -8.02 -23.31 -12.72
C GLY A 71 -8.83 -22.01 -12.73
N GLY A 72 -8.62 -21.17 -13.73
CA GLY A 72 -9.35 -19.92 -13.92
C GLY A 72 -10.72 -20.09 -14.54
N ARG A 73 -11.45 -18.98 -14.60
CA ARG A 73 -12.74 -18.86 -15.28
C ARG A 73 -12.63 -17.91 -16.45
N TRP A 74 -12.82 -18.43 -17.66
CA TRP A 74 -12.89 -17.65 -18.88
C TRP A 74 -14.30 -17.10 -19.08
N GLY A 75 -14.44 -15.79 -19.27
CA GLY A 75 -15.73 -15.19 -19.54
C GLY A 75 -15.71 -13.67 -19.56
N PRO A 76 -16.85 -13.04 -19.93
CA PRO A 76 -16.97 -11.59 -19.91
C PRO A 76 -16.88 -11.08 -18.47
N VAL A 77 -16.28 -9.91 -18.32
CA VAL A 77 -16.15 -9.17 -17.06
C VAL A 77 -16.44 -7.70 -17.33
N GLY A 78 -16.89 -6.99 -16.30
CA GLY A 78 -17.02 -5.55 -16.42
C GLY A 78 -18.03 -5.11 -17.48
N ILE A 79 -17.76 -3.97 -18.11
CA ILE A 79 -18.51 -3.44 -19.26
C ILE A 79 -17.90 -3.96 -20.59
N PHE A 80 -16.70 -4.53 -20.57
CA PHE A 80 -16.03 -5.05 -21.76
C PHE A 80 -16.67 -6.35 -22.30
N PRO A 81 -16.92 -6.44 -23.63
CA PRO A 81 -17.52 -7.64 -24.22
C PRO A 81 -16.53 -8.78 -24.46
N GLN A 82 -15.22 -8.51 -24.43
CA GLN A 82 -14.21 -9.54 -24.68
C GLN A 82 -14.01 -10.40 -23.43
N PRO A 83 -14.05 -11.74 -23.57
CA PRO A 83 -13.82 -12.61 -22.44
C PRO A 83 -12.35 -12.54 -22.03
N ILE A 84 -12.12 -12.65 -20.73
CA ILE A 84 -10.78 -12.70 -20.15
C ILE A 84 -10.67 -13.85 -19.16
N CYS A 85 -9.44 -14.14 -18.74
CA CYS A 85 -9.21 -15.08 -17.66
C CYS A 85 -9.30 -14.42 -16.29
N ARG A 86 -10.07 -15.03 -15.38
CA ARG A 86 -10.03 -14.74 -13.94
C ARG A 86 -9.43 -15.93 -13.18
N LEU A 87 -8.25 -15.75 -12.59
CA LEU A 87 -7.55 -16.78 -11.83
C LEU A 87 -7.85 -16.67 -10.32
N PRO A 88 -8.09 -17.78 -9.62
CA PRO A 88 -8.14 -17.77 -8.16
C PRO A 88 -6.74 -17.46 -7.59
N THR A 89 -6.71 -16.75 -6.47
CA THR A 89 -5.48 -16.52 -5.71
C THR A 89 -5.41 -17.50 -4.53
N ALA A 90 -4.20 -17.90 -4.15
CA ALA A 90 -3.96 -18.77 -3.01
C ALA A 90 -3.92 -17.99 -1.67
N ASP A 91 -3.71 -16.67 -1.73
CA ASP A 91 -3.62 -15.80 -0.56
C ASP A 91 -4.88 -14.97 -0.29
N GLY A 92 -5.98 -15.23 -1.00
CA GLY A 92 -7.25 -14.53 -0.83
C GLY A 92 -7.72 -14.46 0.62
N GLY A 93 -8.11 -13.27 1.07
CA GLY A 93 -8.56 -12.99 2.43
C GLY A 93 -7.46 -12.75 3.46
N ARG A 94 -6.18 -12.99 3.11
CA ARG A 94 -5.07 -12.65 4.02
C ARG A 94 -4.98 -11.13 4.21
N PRO A 95 -4.77 -10.64 5.44
CA PRO A 95 -4.62 -9.22 5.68
C PRO A 95 -3.31 -8.72 5.06
N CYS A 96 -3.35 -7.54 4.46
CA CYS A 96 -2.22 -6.93 3.76
C CYS A 96 -2.13 -5.44 4.06
N ALA A 97 -0.92 -4.90 3.99
CA ALA A 97 -0.64 -3.47 4.14
C ALA A 97 -0.12 -2.84 2.84
N ASP A 98 0.23 -3.63 1.82
CA ASP A 98 0.69 -3.11 0.53
C ASP A 98 0.21 -4.02 -0.61
N ASP A 99 -0.11 -3.43 -1.76
CA ASP A 99 -0.57 -4.16 -2.95
C ASP A 99 0.43 -5.24 -3.38
N GLY A 100 1.73 -4.97 -3.21
CA GLY A 100 2.79 -5.91 -3.52
C GLY A 100 2.72 -7.20 -2.71
N GLU A 101 2.07 -7.23 -1.54
CA GLU A 101 1.98 -8.39 -0.64
C GLU A 101 1.05 -9.50 -1.17
N CYS A 102 0.21 -9.21 -2.17
CA CYS A 102 -0.83 -10.13 -2.64
C CYS A 102 -0.52 -10.71 -4.02
N GLN A 103 -0.98 -11.93 -4.30
CA GLN A 103 -0.98 -12.50 -5.66
C GLN A 103 -1.94 -11.73 -6.56
N GLY A 104 -3.08 -11.30 -6.01
CA GLY A 104 -3.97 -10.32 -6.63
C GLY A 104 -3.67 -8.92 -6.14
N ARG A 105 -4.69 -8.23 -5.59
CA ARG A 105 -4.56 -6.87 -5.06
C ARG A 105 -4.78 -6.80 -3.56
N CYS A 106 -4.22 -5.80 -2.90
CA CYS A 106 -4.52 -5.48 -1.51
C CYS A 106 -5.66 -4.45 -1.45
N LEU A 107 -6.88 -4.88 -1.13
CA LEU A 107 -8.06 -4.00 -1.17
C LEU A 107 -8.64 -3.74 0.22
N ALA A 108 -8.99 -2.49 0.50
CA ALA A 108 -9.75 -2.10 1.68
C ALA A 108 -11.24 -1.94 1.34
N THR A 109 -12.10 -2.34 2.28
CA THR A 109 -13.53 -1.99 2.24
C THR A 109 -13.72 -0.64 2.91
N LEU A 110 -14.17 0.36 2.15
CA LEU A 110 -14.44 1.69 2.67
C LEU A 110 -15.93 1.87 2.98
N SER A 111 -16.25 2.47 4.12
CA SER A 111 -17.56 3.06 4.39
C SER A 111 -17.85 4.24 3.45
N PRO A 112 -19.10 4.70 3.32
CA PRO A 112 -19.43 5.88 2.52
C PRO A 112 -18.63 7.13 2.92
N ALA A 113 -18.49 7.41 4.21
CA ALA A 113 -17.75 8.58 4.68
C ALA A 113 -16.25 8.49 4.37
N GLU A 114 -15.66 7.30 4.52
CA GLU A 114 -14.27 7.04 4.14
C GLU A 114 -14.04 7.18 2.63
N ARG A 115 -15.01 6.71 1.82
CA ARG A 115 -15.00 6.89 0.38
C ARG A 115 -15.02 8.38 0.00
N ASP A 116 -15.92 9.16 0.59
CA ASP A 116 -16.02 10.60 0.36
C ASP A 116 -14.74 11.34 0.77
N GLN A 117 -14.12 10.92 1.88
CA GLN A 117 -12.84 11.45 2.33
C GLN A 117 -11.73 11.18 1.32
N VAL A 118 -11.58 9.95 0.82
CA VAL A 118 -10.56 9.62 -0.18
C VAL A 118 -10.82 10.35 -1.49
N GLN A 119 -12.08 10.44 -1.92
CA GLN A 119 -12.46 11.13 -3.15
C GLN A 119 -12.24 12.65 -3.10
N SER A 120 -12.28 13.24 -1.91
CA SER A 120 -11.92 14.66 -1.69
C SER A 120 -10.42 14.91 -1.53
N GLY A 121 -9.58 13.90 -1.78
CA GLY A 121 -8.12 13.99 -1.72
C GLY A 121 -7.53 13.64 -0.35
N GLY A 122 -8.34 13.14 0.58
CA GLY A 122 -7.87 12.63 1.86
C GLY A 122 -7.13 11.30 1.75
N ARG A 123 -6.40 10.95 2.82
CA ARG A 123 -5.70 9.67 2.98
C ARG A 123 -6.23 8.94 4.21
N LEU A 124 -6.47 7.64 4.11
CA LEU A 124 -6.92 6.79 5.21
C LEU A 124 -5.86 5.77 5.57
N SER A 125 -5.51 5.66 6.85
CA SER A 125 -4.66 4.58 7.38
C SER A 125 -5.52 3.35 7.63
N ILE A 126 -5.45 2.34 6.76
CA ILE A 126 -6.31 1.16 6.80
C ILE A 126 -5.57 -0.06 6.24
N LEU A 127 -5.86 -1.25 6.79
CA LEU A 127 -5.37 -2.51 6.24
C LEU A 127 -6.36 -3.04 5.21
N GLY A 128 -5.83 -3.74 4.21
CA GLY A 128 -6.63 -4.43 3.21
C GLY A 128 -6.70 -5.94 3.47
N ALA A 129 -7.36 -6.62 2.54
CA ALA A 129 -7.27 -8.05 2.37
C ALA A 129 -6.89 -8.38 0.93
N CYS A 130 -6.07 -9.42 0.75
CA CYS A 130 -5.72 -9.93 -0.57
C CYS A 130 -6.98 -10.41 -1.30
N THR A 131 -7.14 -10.03 -2.56
CA THR A 131 -8.29 -10.45 -3.38
C THR A 131 -8.26 -11.96 -3.59
N THR A 132 -9.43 -12.59 -3.68
CA THR A 132 -9.58 -14.04 -3.94
C THR A 132 -9.42 -14.42 -5.42
N VAL A 133 -9.32 -13.41 -6.29
CA VAL A 133 -9.25 -13.56 -7.74
C VAL A 133 -8.40 -12.43 -8.33
N THR A 134 -7.79 -12.68 -9.48
CA THR A 134 -7.11 -11.67 -10.30
C THR A 134 -7.39 -11.91 -11.79
N PRO A 135 -7.46 -10.86 -12.64
CA PRO A 135 -7.58 -9.46 -12.27
C PRO A 135 -8.92 -9.16 -11.57
N VAL A 136 -8.96 -8.02 -10.88
CA VAL A 136 -10.15 -7.47 -10.22
C VAL A 136 -10.69 -6.28 -11.01
N PHE A 137 -12.02 -6.13 -10.96
CA PHE A 137 -12.79 -5.17 -11.77
C PHE A 137 -13.67 -4.29 -10.89
N GLY A 138 -13.99 -3.10 -11.41
CA GLY A 138 -14.75 -2.08 -10.72
C GLY A 138 -13.87 -1.05 -10.01
N CYS A 139 -14.47 -0.27 -9.10
CA CYS A 139 -13.80 0.78 -8.37
C CYS A 139 -13.29 0.28 -7.01
N MET A 140 -11.98 0.27 -6.85
CA MET A 140 -11.26 -0.40 -5.77
C MET A 140 -10.45 0.59 -4.95
N ALA A 141 -10.47 0.42 -3.64
CA ALA A 141 -9.59 1.13 -2.72
C ALA A 141 -8.33 0.29 -2.49
N ILE A 142 -7.30 0.54 -3.30
CA ILE A 142 -6.03 -0.17 -3.22
C ILE A 142 -5.25 0.39 -2.02
N VAL A 143 -4.75 -0.52 -1.19
CA VAL A 143 -3.90 -0.18 -0.05
C VAL A 143 -2.44 -0.21 -0.51
N GLU A 144 -1.75 0.91 -0.31
CA GLU A 144 -0.32 1.06 -0.55
C GLU A 144 0.33 1.56 0.73
N LYS A 145 1.33 0.84 1.25
CA LYS A 145 2.08 1.21 2.45
C LYS A 145 1.19 1.55 3.67
N GLY A 146 0.10 0.82 3.82
CA GLY A 146 -0.89 0.90 4.87
C GLY A 146 -1.89 2.05 4.73
N TYR A 147 -1.96 2.65 3.53
CA TYR A 147 -2.89 3.74 3.24
C TYR A 147 -3.73 3.50 1.99
N VAL A 148 -4.93 4.08 1.99
CA VAL A 148 -5.69 4.36 0.78
C VAL A 148 -5.66 5.87 0.54
N ALA A 149 -5.10 6.27 -0.60
CA ALA A 149 -5.05 7.68 -1.02
C ALA A 149 -5.92 7.99 -2.25
N ARG A 150 -6.37 6.95 -2.97
CA ARG A 150 -7.25 7.10 -4.13
C ARG A 150 -8.07 5.83 -4.36
N ILE A 151 -9.15 5.97 -5.12
CA ILE A 151 -9.93 4.85 -5.62
C ILE A 151 -9.58 4.67 -7.10
N LEU A 152 -9.15 3.48 -7.49
CA LEU A 152 -8.85 3.15 -8.87
C LEU A 152 -10.02 2.35 -9.45
N CYS A 153 -10.58 2.83 -10.56
CA CYS A 153 -11.57 2.08 -11.32
C CYS A 153 -10.88 1.43 -12.51
N ALA A 154 -10.99 0.11 -12.62
CA ALA A 154 -10.49 -0.68 -13.73
C ALA A 154 -11.64 -1.54 -14.27
N ASP A 155 -11.74 -1.61 -15.60
CA ASP A 155 -12.72 -2.39 -16.32
C ASP A 155 -12.03 -3.22 -17.40
#